data_AF-A0A9N9PDQ0-F1
#
_entry.id   AF-A0A9N9PDQ0-F1
#
_cell.length_a   1.000
_cell.length_b   1.000
_cell.length_c   1.000
_cell.angle_alpha   90.00
_cell.angle_beta   90.00
_cell.angle_gamma   90.00
#
_symmetry.space_group_name_H-M   'P 1'
#
loop_
_entity.id
_entity.type
_entity.pdbx_description
1 polymer ?
#
loop_
_entity_poly.entity_id
_entity_poly.type
_entity_poly.pdbx_seq_one_letter_code
_entity_poly.pdbx_strand_id
1 'polypeptide(L)'
;KLHIIIHTIGVSKYEDWNWAGLGYTTLLVYRKNNLLYLQGFKNNKCYIQTYTDKGLLNTVYGKDPNDVWKNFNVLKNYNELQLYRLEESLTNKLLQHI
;
A
#
# COMPACT_ATOMS: atom_id res chain seq x y z
N LYS A 1 -13.81 -8.75 3.75
CA LYS A 1 -12.47 -9.35 3.84
C LYS A 1 -11.60 -8.76 2.74
N LEU A 2 -10.43 -8.24 3.08
CA LEU A 2 -9.48 -7.68 2.10
C LEU A 2 -8.75 -8.81 1.38
N HIS A 3 -8.51 -8.64 0.08
CA HIS A 3 -7.66 -9.50 -0.72
C HIS A 3 -6.40 -8.70 -1.07
N ILE A 4 -5.38 -8.83 -0.23
CA ILE A 4 -4.10 -8.12 -0.38
C ILE A 4 -2.99 -9.13 -0.53
N ILE A 5 -2.12 -8.91 -1.53
CA ILE A 5 -0.93 -9.72 -1.81
C ILE A 5 0.30 -8.82 -1.67
N ILE A 6 1.29 -9.26 -0.91
CA ILE A 6 2.61 -8.63 -0.92
C ILE A 6 3.30 -9.05 -2.21
N HIS A 7 3.58 -8.09 -3.09
CA HIS A 7 4.17 -8.35 -4.40
C HIS A 7 5.69 -8.27 -4.34
N THR A 8 6.24 -7.27 -3.64
CA THR A 8 7.68 -7.12 -3.41
C THR A 8 7.96 -6.57 -2.03
N ILE A 9 9.10 -6.95 -1.45
CA ILE A 9 9.56 -6.48 -0.15
C ILE A 9 10.62 -5.40 -0.38
N GLY A 10 10.47 -4.28 0.33
CA GLY A 10 11.45 -3.21 0.44
C GLY A 10 11.44 -2.67 1.86
N VAL A 11 12.61 -2.32 2.37
CA VAL A 11 12.86 -2.03 3.78
C VAL A 11 13.51 -0.65 3.91
N SER A 12 13.23 0.06 4.99
CA SER A 12 13.88 1.33 5.30
C SER A 12 13.85 1.64 6.79
N LYS A 13 14.51 2.73 7.19
CA LYS A 13 14.44 3.28 8.55
C LYS A 13 13.30 4.30 8.72
N TYR A 14 12.37 4.39 7.77
CA TYR A 14 11.23 5.31 7.85
C TYR A 14 10.11 4.72 8.70
N GLU A 15 10.01 5.19 9.95
CA GLU A 15 8.96 4.80 10.90
C GLU A 15 7.56 5.11 10.40
N ASP A 16 7.37 6.25 9.74
CA ASP A 16 6.09 6.66 9.13
C ASP A 16 5.61 5.68 8.04
N TRP A 17 6.51 4.86 7.51
CA TRP A 17 6.21 3.83 6.52
C TRP A 17 6.15 2.44 7.15
N ASN A 18 6.10 2.37 8.49
CA ASN A 18 6.22 1.15 9.28
C ASN A 18 7.41 0.31 8.82
N TRP A 19 8.57 0.95 8.65
CA TRP A 19 9.84 0.34 8.23
C TRP A 19 9.86 -0.20 6.79
N ALA A 20 8.76 -0.07 6.05
CA ALA A 20 8.76 -0.37 4.63
C ALA A 20 9.61 0.66 3.89
N GLY A 21 10.10 0.29 2.71
CA GLY A 21 11.03 1.11 1.96
C GLY A 21 10.81 1.04 0.47
N LEU A 22 11.69 1.72 -0.25
CA LEU A 22 11.76 1.65 -1.71
C LEU A 22 11.72 0.18 -2.16
N GLY A 23 10.80 -0.13 -3.07
CA GLY A 23 10.61 -1.48 -3.57
C GLY A 23 9.61 -2.33 -2.79
N TYR A 24 9.04 -1.86 -1.67
CA TYR A 24 7.87 -2.50 -1.08
C TYR A 24 6.63 -2.19 -1.90
N THR A 25 5.92 -3.24 -2.34
CA THR A 25 4.65 -3.09 -3.06
C THR A 25 3.64 -4.15 -2.67
N THR A 26 2.35 -3.77 -2.66
CA THR A 26 1.24 -4.70 -2.49
C THR A 26 0.15 -4.48 -3.54
N LEU A 27 -0.60 -5.54 -3.80
CA LEU A 27 -1.76 -5.54 -4.68
C LEU A 27 -3.03 -5.74 -3.84
N LEU A 28 -3.98 -4.82 -3.89
CA LEU A 28 -5.27 -4.90 -3.24
C LEU A 28 -6.39 -5.03 -4.28
N VAL A 29 -7.12 -6.14 -4.22
CA VAL A 29 -8.27 -6.40 -5.10
C VAL A 29 -9.55 -5.89 -4.44
N TYR A 30 -10.17 -4.87 -5.04
CA TYR A 30 -11.44 -4.32 -4.61
C TYR A 30 -12.58 -4.73 -5.54
N ARG A 31 -13.18 -5.88 -5.18
CA ARG A 31 -14.21 -6.56 -6.00
C ARG A 31 -15.47 -5.74 -6.24
N LYS A 32 -15.87 -4.86 -5.32
CA LYS A 32 -17.13 -4.11 -5.44
C LYS A 32 -17.17 -3.25 -6.71
N ASN A 33 -16.02 -2.70 -7.10
CA ASN A 33 -15.90 -1.82 -8.27
C ASN A 33 -14.97 -2.39 -9.35
N ASN A 34 -14.58 -3.68 -9.25
CA ASN A 34 -13.57 -4.31 -10.12
C ASN A 34 -12.28 -3.48 -10.25
N LEU A 35 -11.80 -2.92 -9.13
CA LEU A 35 -10.57 -2.13 -9.09
C LEU A 35 -9.42 -2.96 -8.51
N LEU A 36 -8.24 -2.74 -9.06
CA LEU A 36 -6.98 -3.23 -8.50
C LEU A 36 -6.14 -2.04 -8.07
N TYR A 37 -5.69 -2.04 -6.82
CA TYR A 37 -4.77 -1.03 -6.32
C TYR A 37 -3.38 -1.64 -6.20
N LEU A 38 -2.42 -1.14 -6.98
CA LEU A 38 -1.00 -1.38 -6.73
C LEU A 38 -0.48 -0.23 -5.90
N GLN A 39 0.01 -0.53 -4.71
CA GLN A 39 0.44 0.50 -3.76
C GLN A 39 1.83 0.19 -3.25
N GLY A 40 2.60 1.21 -2.92
CA GLY A 40 3.99 1.02 -2.51
C GLY A 40 4.74 2.32 -2.25
N PHE A 41 6.07 2.21 -2.24
CA PHE A 41 6.97 3.32 -1.95
C PHE A 41 8.01 3.51 -3.05
N LYS A 42 8.13 4.75 -3.54
CA LYS A 42 9.07 5.13 -4.61
C LYS A 42 9.52 6.58 -4.42
N ASN A 43 10.82 6.84 -4.59
CA ASN A 43 11.40 8.19 -4.56
C ASN A 43 10.96 9.01 -3.33
N ASN A 44 11.06 8.44 -2.12
CA ASN A 44 10.64 9.08 -0.87
C ASN A 44 9.15 9.48 -0.81
N LYS A 45 8.29 8.80 -1.58
CA LYS A 45 6.84 8.99 -1.57
C LYS A 45 6.12 7.65 -1.47
N CYS A 46 4.97 7.68 -0.81
CA CYS A 46 3.97 6.64 -0.86
C CYS A 46 3.10 6.83 -2.12
N TYR A 47 2.64 5.75 -2.75
CA TYR A 47 1.79 5.85 -3.93
C TYR A 47 0.70 4.77 -3.98
N ILE A 48 -0.40 5.10 -4.65
CA ILE A 48 -1.45 4.16 -5.06
C ILE A 48 -1.68 4.35 -6.55
N GLN A 49 -1.56 3.27 -7.32
CA GLN A 49 -2.00 3.17 -8.70
C GLN A 49 -3.32 2.41 -8.74
N THR A 50 -4.35 3.01 -9.34
CA THR A 50 -5.65 2.35 -9.53
C THR A 50 -5.73 1.81 -10.95
N TYR A 51 -6.02 0.53 -11.08
CA TYR A 51 -6.22 -0.15 -12.36
C TYR A 51 -7.67 -0.61 -12.50
N THR A 52 -8.16 -0.55 -13.74
CA THR A 52 -9.40 -1.17 -14.20
C THR A 52 -9.09 -2.22 -15.26
N ASP A 53 -10.13 -2.86 -15.80
CA ASP A 53 -10.06 -3.68 -17.01
C ASP A 53 -9.48 -2.95 -18.24
N LYS A 54 -9.57 -1.61 -18.26
CA LYS A 54 -9.03 -0.75 -19.32
C LYS A 54 -7.58 -0.30 -19.08
N GLY A 55 -6.95 -0.73 -17.98
CA GLY A 55 -5.58 -0.36 -17.61
C GLY A 55 -5.51 0.65 -16.46
N LEU A 56 -4.42 1.44 -16.42
CA LEU A 56 -4.18 2.41 -15.35
C LEU A 56 -5.18 3.56 -15.43
N LEU A 57 -5.99 3.72 -14.39
CA LEU A 57 -6.95 4.81 -14.25
C LEU A 57 -6.28 6.07 -13.69
N ASN A 58 -5.53 5.94 -12.60
CA ASN A 58 -4.83 7.07 -11.98
C ASN A 58 -3.65 6.62 -11.10
N THR A 59 -2.84 7.60 -10.70
CA THR A 59 -1.83 7.44 -9.65
C THR A 59 -1.97 8.57 -8.66
N VAL A 60 -2.00 8.24 -7.37
CA VAL A 60 -1.97 9.18 -6.25
C VAL A 60 -0.63 9.04 -5.55
N TYR A 61 -0.02 10.17 -5.21
CA TYR A 61 1.21 10.22 -4.41
C TYR A 61 0.93 10.97 -3.11
N GLY A 62 1.64 10.58 -2.07
CA GLY A 62 1.58 11.22 -0.76
C GLY A 62 2.85 10.95 0.04
N LYS A 63 2.95 11.60 1.19
CA LYS A 63 4.12 11.42 2.08
C LYS A 63 4.13 10.07 2.81
N ASP A 64 2.95 9.54 3.14
CA ASP A 64 2.77 8.32 3.95
C ASP A 64 1.49 7.58 3.52
N PRO A 65 1.26 6.33 3.98
CA PRO A 65 0.07 5.55 3.64
C PRO A 65 -1.27 6.25 3.97
N ASN A 66 -1.33 7.04 5.04
CA ASN A 66 -2.53 7.78 5.41
C ASN A 66 -2.78 8.93 4.42
N ASP A 67 -1.75 9.66 4.03
CA ASP A 67 -1.83 10.79 3.09
C ASP A 67 -2.39 10.39 1.72
N VAL A 68 -2.05 9.18 1.24
CA VAL A 68 -2.61 8.64 0.00
C VAL A 68 -4.03 8.10 0.15
N TRP A 69 -4.39 7.47 1.28
CA TRP A 69 -5.72 6.87 1.47
C TRP A 69 -6.79 7.85 1.99
N LYS A 70 -6.42 8.94 2.69
CA LYS A 70 -7.37 9.86 3.34
C LYS A 70 -8.42 10.46 2.40
N ASN A 71 -8.10 10.59 1.11
CA ASN A 71 -8.98 11.17 0.10
C ASN A 71 -9.84 10.12 -0.64
N PHE A 72 -9.61 8.83 -0.40
CA PHE A 72 -10.40 7.78 -1.03
C PHE A 72 -11.72 7.60 -0.28
N ASN A 73 -12.84 7.69 -1.00
CA ASN A 73 -14.17 7.48 -0.42
C ASN A 73 -14.56 5.98 -0.34
N VAL A 74 -13.57 5.09 -0.39
CA VAL A 74 -13.73 3.62 -0.39
C VAL A 74 -12.89 3.02 0.74
N LEU A 75 -13.22 1.80 1.15
CA LEU A 75 -12.45 1.04 2.15
C LEU A 75 -12.26 1.75 3.51
N LYS A 76 -13.12 2.73 3.85
CA LYS A 76 -13.06 3.54 5.08
C LYS A 76 -13.09 2.76 6.41
N ASN A 77 -13.50 1.50 6.37
CA ASN A 77 -13.53 0.63 7.55
C ASN A 77 -12.16 -0.02 7.84
N TYR A 78 -11.15 0.27 7.03
CA TYR A 78 -9.79 -0.23 7.18
C TYR A 78 -8.82 0.94 7.33
N ASN A 79 -7.84 0.79 8.21
CA ASN A 79 -6.76 1.77 8.31
C ASN A 79 -5.72 1.54 7.20
N GLU A 80 -4.84 2.51 7.00
CA GLU A 80 -3.80 2.51 5.99
C GLU A 80 -2.79 1.36 6.17
N LEU A 81 -2.46 0.97 7.40
CA LEU A 81 -1.53 -0.13 7.66
C LEU A 81 -2.14 -1.49 7.26
N GLN A 82 -3.44 -1.68 7.46
CA GLN A 82 -4.20 -2.84 7.00
C GLN A 82 -4.23 -2.89 5.48
N LEU A 83 -4.49 -1.74 4.84
CA LEU A 83 -4.55 -1.63 3.39
C LEU A 83 -3.19 -1.94 2.75
N TYR A 84 -2.08 -1.53 3.38
CA TYR A 84 -0.72 -1.82 2.92
C TYR A 84 -0.15 -3.16 3.41
N ARG A 85 -0.85 -3.93 4.26
CA ARG A 85 -0.36 -5.18 4.89
C ARG A 85 0.88 -4.99 5.78
N LEU A 86 0.96 -3.85 6.45
CA LEU A 86 2.07 -3.49 7.34
C LEU A 86 1.86 -3.96 8.79
N GLU A 87 0.61 -4.26 9.19
CA GLU A 87 0.31 -4.76 10.54
C GLU A 87 0.75 -6.22 10.78
N GLU A 88 0.94 -7.03 9.72
CA GLU A 88 1.20 -8.46 9.88
C GLU A 88 2.65 -8.79 10.26
N SER A 89 2.79 -9.74 11.19
CA SER A 89 4.04 -10.15 11.84
C SER A 89 5.15 -10.63 10.90
N LEU A 90 4.84 -11.06 9.68
CA LEU A 90 5.84 -11.42 8.66
C LEU A 90 6.55 -10.19 8.10
N THR A 91 5.79 -9.13 7.83
CA THR A 91 6.32 -7.83 7.39
C THR A 91 7.13 -7.19 8.53
N ASN A 92 6.59 -7.12 9.75
CA ASN A 92 7.33 -6.60 10.90
C ASN A 92 8.61 -7.42 11.23
N LYS A 93 8.57 -8.75 11.14
CA LYS A 93 9.77 -9.59 11.36
C LYS A 93 10.84 -9.37 10.29
N LEU A 94 10.46 -9.21 9.03
CA LEU A 94 11.39 -8.97 7.92
C LEU A 94 11.95 -7.54 7.91
N LEU A 95 11.16 -6.56 8.33
CA LEU A 95 11.56 -5.15 8.33
C LEU A 95 12.40 -4.75 9.57
N GLN A 96 12.20 -5.36 10.74
CA GLN A 96 12.89 -5.01 11.99
C GLN A 96 14.27 -5.68 12.20
N HIS A 97 14.75 -6.50 11.26
CA HIS A 97 16.05 -7.18 11.35
C HIS A 97 17.17 -6.51 10.53
N ILE A 98 17.03 -5.20 10.23
CA ILE A 98 18.00 -4.38 9.50
C ILE A 98 18.30 -3.11 10.30
#